data_AF-A0A7S1K7U7-F1
#
_entry.id   AF-A0A7S1K7U7-F1
#
_cell.length_a   1.000
_cell.length_b   1.000
_cell.length_c   1.000
_cell.angle_alpha   90.00
_cell.angle_beta   90.00
_cell.angle_gamma   90.00
#
_symmetry.space_group_name_H-M   'P 1'
#
loop_
_entity.id
_entity.type
_entity.pdbx_description
1 polymer ?
#
loop_
_entity_poly.entity_id
_entity_poly.type
_entity_poly.pdbx_seq_one_letter_code
_entity_poly.pdbx_strand_id
1 'polypeptide(L)'
;IEGKAYAPDYDPAIASALTTAVGFMETAYTDAAGRTNSDAARINLGGGTLGGAFGGVTTKLTSGVYTFGTGVDIAETIYFDGENNSTSVFIIQMTGNLLQAANTKVILTNGTLAKNIFWQISGNVEVGAGAEMQGILLVKTDILFKTGSKLTGRVLSQTACNLQMALID
;
A
#
# COMPACT_ATOMS: atom_id res chain seq x y z
N ILE A 1 3.17 5.44 20.97
CA ILE A 1 3.89 6.16 19.90
C ILE A 1 5.34 6.26 20.36
N GLU A 2 6.29 5.73 19.58
CA GLU A 2 7.73 5.83 19.89
C GLU A 2 8.40 7.07 19.25
N GLY A 3 7.62 7.92 18.56
CA GLY A 3 8.05 9.16 17.92
C GLY A 3 7.30 10.42 18.42
N LYS A 4 7.06 11.37 17.51
CA LYS A 4 6.36 12.64 17.78
C LYS A 4 5.06 12.73 16.99
N ALA A 5 4.09 13.47 17.53
CA ALA A 5 2.89 13.90 16.82
C ALA A 5 3.03 15.37 16.42
N TYR A 6 2.45 15.76 15.29
CA TYR A 6 2.48 17.12 14.75
C TYR A 6 1.10 17.50 14.21
N ALA A 7 0.67 18.72 14.46
CA ALA A 7 -0.58 19.28 13.96
C ALA A 7 -0.35 20.74 13.50
N PRO A 8 -1.17 21.26 12.56
CA PRO A 8 -0.95 22.57 11.94
C PRO A 8 -1.16 23.75 12.91
N ASP A 9 -1.81 23.54 14.05
CA ASP A 9 -2.07 24.54 15.08
C ASP A 9 -0.97 24.62 16.16
N TYR A 10 0.12 23.84 16.03
CA TYR A 10 1.21 23.85 17.02
C TYR A 10 2.09 25.11 16.92
N ASP A 11 2.72 25.37 15.78
CA ASP A 11 3.44 26.61 15.49
C ASP A 11 3.61 26.83 13.96
N PRO A 12 3.93 28.07 13.52
CA PRO A 12 4.01 28.39 12.09
C PRO A 12 5.04 27.56 11.29
N ALA A 13 6.17 27.18 11.88
CA ALA A 13 7.19 26.37 11.21
C ALA A 13 6.70 24.92 11.05
N ILE A 14 6.04 24.35 12.07
CA ILE A 14 5.40 23.04 11.97
C ILE A 14 4.28 23.05 10.91
N ALA A 15 3.43 24.08 10.90
CA ALA A 15 2.36 24.22 9.91
C ALA A 15 2.89 24.25 8.46
N SER A 16 3.97 25.01 8.21
CA SER A 16 4.63 25.09 6.91
C SER A 16 5.26 23.75 6.49
N ALA A 17 5.91 23.05 7.43
CA ALA A 17 6.49 21.74 7.19
C ALA A 17 5.42 20.69 6.85
N LEU A 18 4.30 20.67 7.58
CA LEU A 18 3.17 19.79 7.29
C LEU A 18 2.54 20.09 5.92
N THR A 19 2.36 21.36 5.57
CA THR A 19 1.85 21.77 4.25
C THR A 19 2.74 21.22 3.13
N THR A 20 4.07 21.33 3.29
CA THR A 20 5.04 20.79 2.34
C THR A 20 4.96 19.26 2.26
N ALA A 21 4.87 18.57 3.40
CA ALA A 21 4.77 17.12 3.46
C ALA A 21 3.48 16.60 2.78
N VAL A 22 2.35 17.28 2.97
CA VAL A 22 1.08 16.97 2.28
C VAL A 22 1.22 17.18 0.77
N GLY A 23 1.85 18.27 0.32
CA GLY A 23 2.12 18.50 -1.10
C GLY A 23 3.02 17.42 -1.74
N PHE A 24 4.02 16.92 -1.00
CA PHE A 24 4.83 15.78 -1.45
C PHE A 24 4.04 14.47 -1.51
N MET A 25 3.14 14.22 -0.56
CA MET A 25 2.22 13.09 -0.62
C MET A 25 1.33 13.16 -1.86
N GLU A 26 0.73 14.31 -2.17
CA GLU A 26 -0.12 14.50 -3.35
C GLU A 26 0.67 14.30 -4.66
N THR A 27 1.91 14.79 -4.71
CA THR A 27 2.80 14.58 -5.84
C THR A 27 3.15 13.11 -6.01
N ALA A 28 3.49 12.41 -4.93
CA ALA A 28 3.78 10.98 -4.96
C ALA A 28 2.56 10.14 -5.37
N TYR A 29 1.36 10.50 -4.90
CA TYR A 29 0.11 9.88 -5.33
C TYR A 29 -0.08 10.04 -6.85
N THR A 30 0.09 11.25 -7.37
CA THR A 30 -0.12 11.56 -8.79
C THR A 30 0.92 10.89 -9.68
N ASP A 31 2.19 10.87 -9.26
CA ASP A 31 3.26 10.14 -9.94
C ASP A 31 2.98 8.64 -9.96
N ALA A 32 2.63 8.05 -8.81
CA ALA A 32 2.30 6.63 -8.72
C ALA A 32 1.08 6.28 -9.58
N ALA A 33 0.04 7.12 -9.63
CA ALA A 33 -1.15 6.92 -10.47
C ALA A 33 -0.86 7.12 -11.97
N GLY A 34 0.15 7.92 -12.32
CA GLY A 34 0.53 8.25 -13.69
C GLY A 34 1.48 7.23 -14.34
N ARG A 35 1.97 6.23 -13.60
CA ARG A 35 2.87 5.22 -14.17
C ARG A 35 2.14 4.39 -15.23
N THR A 36 2.79 4.20 -16.37
CA THR A 36 2.24 3.39 -17.46
C THR A 36 2.47 1.90 -17.20
N ASN A 37 1.53 1.08 -17.66
CA ASN A 37 1.65 -0.37 -17.66
C ASN A 37 1.35 -0.91 -19.06
N SER A 38 2.37 -1.44 -19.73
CA SER A 38 2.25 -2.08 -21.04
C SER A 38 2.20 -3.61 -20.97
N ASP A 39 2.29 -4.19 -19.77
CA ASP A 39 2.28 -5.63 -19.56
C ASP A 39 0.84 -6.12 -19.34
N ALA A 40 0.28 -6.76 -20.37
CA ALA A 40 -1.08 -7.31 -20.34
C ALA A 40 -1.29 -8.34 -19.22
N ALA A 41 -0.25 -9.04 -18.77
CA ALA A 41 -0.36 -10.00 -17.66
C ALA A 41 -0.55 -9.30 -16.29
N ARG A 42 -0.29 -7.99 -16.22
CA ARG A 42 -0.40 -7.19 -14.99
C ARG A 42 -1.58 -6.22 -15.00
N ILE A 43 -2.40 -6.26 -16.05
CA ILE A 43 -3.64 -5.49 -16.15
C ILE A 43 -4.78 -6.36 -15.63
N ASN A 44 -5.50 -5.87 -14.61
CA ASN A 44 -6.62 -6.55 -13.95
C ASN A 44 -6.30 -8.00 -13.56
N LEU A 45 -5.08 -8.25 -13.05
CA LEU A 45 -4.64 -9.58 -12.63
C LEU A 45 -5.66 -10.22 -11.69
N GLY A 46 -6.11 -11.45 -11.98
CA GLY A 46 -7.11 -12.13 -11.16
C GLY A 46 -8.46 -11.39 -11.05
N GLY A 47 -8.75 -10.45 -11.95
CA GLY A 47 -9.96 -9.62 -11.88
C GLY A 47 -10.01 -8.67 -10.69
N GLY A 48 -8.87 -8.40 -10.05
CA GLY A 48 -8.80 -7.61 -8.80
C GLY A 48 -8.69 -8.48 -7.54
N THR A 49 -8.86 -9.79 -7.62
CA THR A 49 -8.64 -10.67 -6.48
C THR A 49 -7.23 -11.27 -6.51
N LEU A 50 -6.43 -10.96 -5.49
CA LEU A 50 -5.08 -11.47 -5.31
C LEU A 50 -5.04 -12.57 -4.25
N GLY A 51 -4.17 -13.55 -4.46
CA GLY A 51 -4.13 -14.81 -3.72
C GLY A 51 -4.09 -16.02 -4.65
N GLY A 52 -3.75 -17.21 -4.13
CA GLY A 52 -3.66 -18.44 -4.91
C GLY A 52 -2.85 -18.29 -6.20
N ALA A 53 -3.52 -18.41 -7.35
CA ALA A 53 -2.90 -18.29 -8.69
C ALA A 53 -2.42 -16.88 -9.03
N PHE A 54 -2.85 -15.84 -8.31
CA PHE A 54 -2.60 -14.43 -8.61
C PHE A 54 -1.84 -13.76 -7.46
N GLY A 55 -0.58 -14.13 -7.27
CA GLY A 55 0.28 -13.60 -6.21
C GLY A 55 0.55 -14.56 -5.06
N GLY A 56 0.10 -15.82 -5.11
CA GLY A 56 0.41 -16.82 -4.10
C GLY A 56 1.86 -17.31 -4.15
N VAL A 57 2.20 -18.29 -3.30
CA VAL A 57 3.59 -18.73 -3.07
C VAL A 57 4.30 -19.24 -4.34
N THR A 58 3.55 -19.83 -5.28
CA THR A 58 4.06 -20.36 -6.55
C THR A 58 3.96 -19.37 -7.72
N THR A 59 3.13 -18.33 -7.61
CA THR A 59 2.87 -17.34 -8.66
C THR A 59 3.03 -15.92 -8.11
N LYS A 60 4.19 -15.70 -7.49
CA LYS A 60 4.52 -14.45 -6.81
C LYS A 60 4.51 -13.26 -7.77
N LEU A 61 4.21 -12.08 -7.23
CA LEU A 61 4.24 -10.82 -7.96
C LEU A 61 5.71 -10.37 -8.13
N THR A 62 6.13 -10.13 -9.37
CA THR A 62 7.49 -9.65 -9.70
C THR A 62 7.50 -8.14 -9.94
N SER A 63 8.70 -7.55 -9.98
CA SER A 63 8.86 -6.09 -10.08
C SER A 63 8.16 -5.49 -11.32
N GLY A 64 7.49 -4.34 -11.14
CA GLY A 64 6.75 -3.68 -12.21
C GLY A 64 5.51 -2.93 -11.74
N VAL A 65 4.71 -2.49 -12.71
CA VAL A 65 3.44 -1.79 -12.49
C VAL A 65 2.29 -2.76 -12.70
N TYR A 66 1.38 -2.84 -11.74
CA TYR A 66 0.13 -3.58 -11.79
C TYR A 66 -1.01 -2.59 -11.78
N THR A 67 -1.99 -2.78 -12.66
CA THR A 67 -3.09 -1.81 -12.84
C THR A 67 -4.43 -2.49 -12.77
N PHE A 68 -5.33 -1.91 -11.97
CA PHE A 68 -6.68 -2.41 -11.75
C PHE A 68 -7.68 -1.31 -12.06
N GLY A 69 -8.57 -1.57 -13.01
CA GLY A 69 -9.71 -0.70 -13.32
C GLY A 69 -10.83 -0.78 -12.28
N THR A 70 -10.62 -1.56 -11.22
CA THR A 70 -11.52 -1.81 -10.08
C THR A 70 -10.74 -1.65 -8.77
N GLY A 71 -11.37 -2.04 -7.64
CA GLY A 71 -10.64 -2.30 -6.40
C GLY A 71 -9.83 -3.61 -6.45
N VAL A 72 -9.03 -3.82 -5.41
CA VAL A 72 -8.24 -5.02 -5.18
C VAL A 72 -8.63 -5.67 -3.86
N ASP A 73 -8.91 -6.97 -3.89
CA ASP A 73 -9.14 -7.82 -2.74
C ASP A 73 -7.95 -8.75 -2.53
N ILE A 74 -7.18 -8.57 -1.46
CA ILE A 74 -6.17 -9.54 -1.01
C ILE A 74 -6.91 -10.61 -0.21
N ALA A 75 -7.40 -11.63 -0.92
CA ALA A 75 -8.22 -12.70 -0.34
C ALA A 75 -7.37 -13.74 0.42
N GLU A 76 -6.10 -13.91 0.02
CA GLU A 76 -5.15 -14.83 0.64
C GLU A 76 -3.77 -14.16 0.80
N THR A 77 -2.83 -14.88 1.43
CA THR A 77 -1.45 -14.41 1.55
C THR A 77 -0.80 -14.27 0.18
N ILE A 78 -0.24 -13.09 -0.10
CA ILE A 78 0.43 -12.77 -1.36
C ILE A 78 1.93 -12.56 -1.15
N TYR A 79 2.69 -12.69 -2.24
CA TYR A 79 4.15 -12.66 -2.23
C TYR A 79 4.65 -11.68 -3.28
N PHE A 80 5.60 -10.83 -2.88
CA PHE A 80 6.42 -10.06 -3.80
C PHE A 80 7.82 -10.69 -3.89
N ASP A 81 8.26 -10.96 -5.10
CA ASP A 81 9.56 -11.54 -5.40
C ASP A 81 10.44 -10.54 -6.12
N GLY A 82 11.55 -10.18 -5.48
CA GLY A 82 12.52 -9.25 -6.03
C GLY A 82 13.50 -9.90 -6.99
N GLU A 83 13.42 -11.21 -7.19
CA GLU A 83 14.27 -12.01 -8.07
C GLU A 83 15.78 -11.83 -7.78
N ASN A 84 16.10 -11.71 -6.49
CA ASN A 84 17.43 -11.41 -5.93
C ASN A 84 17.93 -9.99 -6.22
N ASN A 85 17.04 -9.06 -6.53
CA ASN A 85 17.35 -7.66 -6.73
C ASN A 85 16.70 -6.76 -5.65
N SER A 86 17.54 -6.14 -4.82
CA SER A 86 17.09 -5.22 -3.75
C SER A 86 16.63 -3.84 -4.24
N THR A 87 16.79 -3.55 -5.52
CA THR A 87 16.28 -2.33 -6.16
C THR A 87 14.96 -2.56 -6.90
N SER A 88 14.42 -3.78 -6.87
CA SER A 88 13.11 -4.11 -7.44
C SER A 88 12.02 -3.22 -6.86
N VAL A 89 11.22 -2.61 -7.75
CA VAL A 89 10.12 -1.69 -7.42
C VAL A 89 8.79 -2.28 -7.88
N PHE A 90 7.76 -2.08 -7.06
CA PHE A 90 6.41 -2.57 -7.30
C PHE A 90 5.44 -1.41 -7.14
N ILE A 91 4.58 -1.18 -8.14
CA ILE A 91 3.58 -0.13 -8.12
C ILE A 91 2.24 -0.76 -8.44
N ILE A 92 1.31 -0.67 -7.49
CA ILE A 92 -0.01 -1.28 -7.58
C ILE A 92 -1.02 -0.14 -7.65
N GLN A 93 -1.61 0.08 -8.81
CA GLN A 93 -2.59 1.14 -9.07
C GLN A 93 -3.99 0.56 -9.10
N MET A 94 -4.93 1.19 -8.37
CA MET A 94 -6.34 0.80 -8.41
C MET A 94 -7.27 2.01 -8.39
N THR A 95 -8.36 1.92 -9.16
CA THR A 95 -9.43 2.94 -9.20
C THR A 95 -10.45 2.76 -8.08
N GLY A 96 -10.47 1.59 -7.43
CA GLY A 96 -11.36 1.30 -6.31
C GLY A 96 -10.64 1.20 -4.96
N ASN A 97 -11.19 0.39 -4.07
CA ASN A 97 -10.70 0.17 -2.71
C ASN A 97 -9.63 -0.92 -2.68
N LEU A 98 -8.82 -0.94 -1.62
CA LEU A 98 -7.96 -2.06 -1.25
C LEU A 98 -8.51 -2.73 0.00
N LEU A 99 -8.92 -3.99 -0.11
CA LEU A 99 -9.42 -4.77 1.02
C LEU A 99 -8.49 -5.96 1.26
N GLN A 100 -7.91 -6.05 2.45
CA GLN A 100 -7.09 -7.20 2.85
C GLN A 100 -7.86 -8.05 3.86
N ALA A 101 -8.05 -9.33 3.54
CA ALA A 101 -8.75 -10.26 4.42
C ALA A 101 -7.99 -10.48 5.75
N ALA A 102 -8.75 -10.79 6.80
CA ALA A 102 -8.19 -11.05 8.13
C ALA A 102 -7.16 -12.20 8.12
N ASN A 103 -6.13 -12.09 8.95
CA ASN A 103 -5.06 -13.08 9.11
C ASN A 103 -4.28 -13.44 7.82
N THR A 104 -4.39 -12.62 6.76
CA THR A 104 -3.54 -12.76 5.57
C THR A 104 -2.27 -11.94 5.69
N LYS A 105 -1.27 -12.26 4.87
CA LYS A 105 0.02 -11.55 4.86
C LYS A 105 0.41 -11.08 3.48
N VAL A 106 1.13 -9.97 3.42
CA VAL A 106 1.97 -9.59 2.29
C VAL A 106 3.41 -9.97 2.64
N ILE A 107 3.98 -10.93 1.91
CA ILE A 107 5.31 -11.49 2.19
C ILE A 107 6.31 -11.00 1.15
N LEU A 108 7.47 -10.54 1.63
CA LEU A 108 8.55 -10.05 0.77
C LEU A 108 9.63 -11.12 0.68
N THR A 109 10.04 -11.47 -0.54
CA THR A 109 11.06 -12.50 -0.78
C THR A 109 12.15 -12.01 -1.72
N ASN A 110 13.30 -12.68 -1.68
CA ASN A 110 14.39 -12.53 -2.65
C ASN A 110 14.81 -11.07 -2.91
N GLY A 111 15.06 -10.32 -1.84
CA GLY A 111 15.58 -8.95 -1.91
C GLY A 111 14.50 -7.85 -1.93
N THR A 112 13.21 -8.19 -2.02
CA THR A 112 12.14 -7.17 -1.92
C THR A 112 12.19 -6.44 -0.59
N LEU A 113 12.07 -5.10 -0.65
CA LEU A 113 12.02 -4.22 0.52
C LEU A 113 10.69 -3.47 0.55
N ALA A 114 10.08 -3.34 1.72
CA ALA A 114 8.79 -2.65 1.88
C ALA A 114 8.82 -1.22 1.31
N LYS A 115 9.93 -0.50 1.49
CA LYS A 115 10.13 0.85 0.95
C LYS A 115 10.08 0.96 -0.58
N ASN A 116 10.10 -0.16 -1.31
CA ASN A 116 10.02 -0.21 -2.78
C ASN A 116 8.63 -0.67 -3.28
N ILE A 117 7.65 -0.86 -2.39
CA ILE A 117 6.28 -1.26 -2.75
C ILE A 117 5.37 -0.07 -2.54
N PHE A 118 4.75 0.40 -3.62
CA PHE A 118 3.86 1.54 -3.63
C PHE A 118 2.46 1.08 -4.01
N TRP A 119 1.51 1.33 -3.12
CA TRP A 119 0.11 1.10 -3.36
C TRP A 119 -0.54 2.45 -3.60
N GLN A 120 -1.08 2.66 -4.80
CA GLN A 120 -1.88 3.83 -5.13
C GLN A 120 -3.34 3.42 -5.16
N ILE A 121 -4.13 3.97 -4.24
CA ILE A 121 -5.53 3.59 -4.01
C ILE A 121 -6.42 4.82 -4.18
N SER A 122 -7.34 4.76 -5.15
CA SER A 122 -8.28 5.86 -5.41
C SER A 122 -9.50 5.86 -4.49
N GLY A 123 -9.83 4.71 -3.92
CA GLY A 123 -10.85 4.56 -2.87
C GLY A 123 -10.24 4.45 -1.46
N ASN A 124 -10.92 3.70 -0.60
CA ASN A 124 -10.50 3.46 0.78
C ASN A 124 -9.62 2.21 0.91
N VAL A 125 -8.93 2.10 2.05
CA VAL A 125 -8.20 0.89 2.42
C VAL A 125 -8.82 0.28 3.68
N GLU A 126 -9.01 -1.04 3.69
CA GLU A 126 -9.32 -1.80 4.89
C GLU A 126 -8.33 -2.95 5.06
N VAL A 127 -7.57 -2.92 6.17
CA VAL A 127 -6.68 -4.01 6.57
C VAL A 127 -7.36 -4.84 7.64
N GLY A 128 -7.70 -6.08 7.30
CA GLY A 128 -8.43 -7.01 8.14
C GLY A 128 -7.74 -7.33 9.47
N ALA A 129 -8.52 -7.81 10.45
CA ALA A 129 -8.00 -8.12 11.77
C ALA A 129 -6.84 -9.14 11.70
N GLY A 130 -5.76 -8.88 12.43
CA GLY A 130 -4.55 -9.73 12.44
C GLY A 130 -3.80 -9.82 11.11
N ALA A 131 -4.19 -9.07 10.07
CA ALA A 131 -3.50 -9.10 8.78
C ALA A 131 -2.18 -8.30 8.83
N GLU A 132 -1.20 -8.71 8.02
CA GLU A 132 0.12 -8.07 7.93
C GLU A 132 0.32 -7.49 6.52
N MET A 133 0.44 -6.16 6.44
CA MET A 133 0.63 -5.40 5.21
C MET A 133 2.09 -4.91 5.08
N GLN A 134 2.55 -4.72 3.85
CA GLN A 134 3.90 -4.22 3.55
C GLN A 134 3.84 -3.13 2.49
N GLY A 135 4.52 -2.01 2.72
CA GLY A 135 4.73 -0.98 1.72
C GLY A 135 4.23 0.42 2.06
N ILE A 136 4.26 1.29 1.06
CA ILE A 136 3.85 2.68 1.15
C ILE A 136 2.43 2.79 0.59
N LEU A 137 1.48 3.17 1.44
CA LEU A 137 0.07 3.35 1.08
C LEU A 137 -0.17 4.81 0.71
N LEU A 138 -0.48 5.08 -0.55
CA LEU A 138 -0.90 6.39 -1.08
C LEU A 138 -2.41 6.35 -1.32
N VAL A 139 -3.17 6.77 -0.30
CA VAL A 139 -4.62 6.59 -0.24
C VAL A 139 -5.34 7.91 -0.49
N LYS A 140 -6.28 7.92 -1.45
CA LYS A 140 -7.04 9.13 -1.77
C LYS A 140 -8.16 9.43 -0.78
N THR A 141 -8.72 8.42 -0.12
CA THR A 141 -9.71 8.62 0.94
C THR A 141 -9.12 8.19 2.29
N ASP A 142 -9.88 7.41 3.04
CA ASP A 142 -9.59 6.95 4.39
C ASP A 142 -8.99 5.54 4.40
N ILE A 143 -8.38 5.22 5.54
CA ILE A 143 -7.83 3.90 5.82
C ILE A 143 -8.24 3.42 7.21
N LEU A 144 -8.60 2.15 7.29
CA LEU A 144 -8.90 1.44 8.53
C LEU A 144 -7.97 0.24 8.69
N PHE A 145 -7.21 0.25 9.78
CA PHE A 145 -6.51 -0.92 10.29
C PHE A 145 -7.33 -1.55 11.42
N LYS A 146 -7.87 -2.75 11.16
CA LYS A 146 -8.65 -3.50 12.16
C LYS A 146 -7.77 -4.10 13.24
N THR A 147 -8.43 -4.54 14.31
CA THR A 147 -7.82 -5.07 15.53
C THR A 147 -6.62 -5.99 15.27
N GLY A 148 -5.45 -5.62 15.80
CA GLY A 148 -4.24 -6.44 15.78
C GLY A 148 -3.56 -6.57 14.41
N SER A 149 -4.03 -5.83 13.40
CA SER A 149 -3.34 -5.76 12.10
C SER A 149 -2.01 -5.01 12.21
N LYS A 150 -1.15 -5.20 11.20
CA LYS A 150 0.19 -4.62 11.14
C LYS A 150 0.49 -4.04 9.77
N LEU A 151 1.27 -2.97 9.74
CA LEU A 151 1.93 -2.46 8.54
C LEU A 151 3.42 -2.31 8.83
N THR A 152 4.26 -2.78 7.90
CA THR A 152 5.63 -2.28 7.78
C THR A 152 5.72 -1.36 6.57
N GLY A 153 5.93 -0.05 6.79
CA GLY A 153 5.98 0.96 5.75
C GLY A 153 5.44 2.32 6.17
N ARG A 154 4.59 2.94 5.34
CA ARG A 154 4.03 4.28 5.62
C ARG A 154 2.58 4.37 5.19
N VAL A 155 1.79 5.09 6.00
CA VAL A 155 0.40 5.44 5.69
C VAL A 155 0.34 6.91 5.28
N LEU A 156 -0.03 7.17 4.04
CA LEU A 156 -0.18 8.52 3.47
C LEU A 156 -1.60 8.67 2.91
N SER A 157 -2.53 9.11 3.75
CA SER A 157 -3.97 9.25 3.44
C SER A 157 -4.33 10.71 3.24
N GLN A 158 -5.12 11.00 2.20
CA GLN A 158 -5.64 12.37 1.96
C GLN A 158 -6.84 12.73 2.84
N THR A 159 -7.46 11.77 3.54
CA THR A 159 -8.49 12.05 4.55
C THR A 159 -8.09 11.55 5.95
N ALA A 160 -8.64 10.43 6.43
CA ALA A 160 -8.50 9.95 7.80
C ALA A 160 -7.75 8.61 7.87
N CYS A 161 -6.99 8.42 8.95
CA CYS A 161 -6.35 7.15 9.30
C CYS A 161 -6.89 6.65 10.63
N ASN A 162 -7.52 5.47 10.62
CA ASN A 162 -8.16 4.85 11.78
C ASN A 162 -7.41 3.58 12.19
N LEU A 163 -6.97 3.50 13.45
CA LEU A 163 -6.20 2.39 13.99
C LEU A 163 -6.92 1.71 15.14
N GLN A 164 -7.17 0.40 15.03
CA GLN A 164 -7.70 -0.43 16.11
C GLN A 164 -6.59 -1.34 16.63
N MET A 165 -5.91 -0.97 17.72
CA MET A 165 -4.79 -1.76 18.29
C MET A 165 -3.81 -2.30 17.23
N ALA A 166 -3.56 -1.49 16.19
CA ALA A 166 -2.72 -1.85 15.07
C ALA A 166 -1.27 -1.44 15.34
N LEU A 167 -0.32 -2.17 14.76
CA LEU A 167 1.10 -1.83 14.78
C LEU A 167 1.52 -1.24 13.44
N ILE A 168 2.16 -0.08 13.45
CA ILE A 168 2.67 0.60 12.25
C ILE A 168 4.17 0.84 12.45
N ASP A 169 4.99 0.13 11.69
CA ASP A 169 6.47 0.11 11.77
C ASP A 169 7.14 0.66 10.51
#